data_AF-A0A923ZQC2-F1
#
_entry.id   AF-A0A923ZQC2-F1
#
_cell.length_a   1.000
_cell.length_b   1.000
_cell.length_c   1.000
_cell.angle_alpha   90.00
_cell.angle_beta   90.00
_cell.angle_gamma   90.00
#
_symmetry.space_group_name_H-M   'P 1'
#
loop_
_entity.id
_entity.type
_entity.pdbx_description
1 polymer ?
#
loop_
_entity_poly.entity_id
_entity_poly.type
_entity_poly.pdbx_seq_one_letter_code
_entity_poly.pdbx_strand_id
1 'polypeptide(L)' 'ENVGKEQQSGKTVSYILIDGSPIGYLTITDKIKDSSKNAIDELLQSNINIFMLTGDNAGTAKAVADEL' A
#
# COMPACT_ATOMS: atom_id res chain seq x y z
N GLU A 1 0.26 -16.73 -10.04
CA GLU A 1 -0.06 -16.02 -8.78
C GLU A 1 -1.02 -14.88 -9.08
N ASN A 2 -1.83 -14.50 -8.10
CA ASN A 2 -3.12 -13.86 -8.33
C ASN A 2 -2.99 -12.33 -8.25
N VAL A 3 -2.98 -11.63 -9.39
CA VAL A 3 -2.86 -10.14 -9.48
C VAL A 3 -3.79 -9.41 -8.51
N GLY A 4 -5.00 -9.93 -8.30
CA GLY A 4 -5.95 -9.35 -7.35
C GLY A 4 -5.46 -9.30 -5.91
N LYS A 5 -4.56 -10.21 -5.49
CA LYS A 5 -3.93 -10.16 -4.16
C LYS A 5 -2.95 -9.01 -4.05
N GLU A 6 -2.11 -8.81 -5.06
CA GLU A 6 -1.11 -7.73 -5.06
C GLU A 6 -1.78 -6.36 -5.01
N GLN A 7 -2.88 -6.18 -5.75
CA GLN A 7 -3.68 -4.95 -5.71
C GLN A 7 -4.34 -4.72 -4.35
N GLN A 8 -4.84 -5.79 -3.71
CA GLN A 8 -5.39 -5.69 -2.34
C GLN A 8 -4.33 -5.33 -1.31
N SER A 9 -3.08 -5.76 -1.51
CA SER A 9 -1.93 -5.38 -0.68
C SER A 9 -1.40 -3.98 -0.98
N GLY A 10 -2.17 -3.13 -1.66
CA GLY A 10 -1.80 -1.75 -1.92
C GLY A 10 -0.77 -1.55 -3.02
N LYS A 11 -0.40 -2.60 -3.76
CA LYS A 11 0.59 -2.50 -4.83
C LYS A 11 -0.09 -2.09 -6.13
N THR A 12 0.56 -1.19 -6.85
CA THR A 12 0.20 -0.89 -8.23
C THR A 12 0.71 -2.01 -9.13
N VAL A 13 -0.19 -2.67 -9.86
CA VAL A 13 0.16 -3.74 -10.79
C VAL A 13 0.16 -3.22 -12.22
N SER A 14 1.26 -3.40 -12.93
CA SER A 14 1.43 -3.02 -14.33
C SER A 14 1.70 -4.25 -15.20
N TYR A 15 0.88 -4.49 -16.21
CA TYR A 15 1.03 -5.65 -17.09
C TYR A 15 2.09 -5.41 -18.16
N ILE A 16 2.84 -6.45 -18.48
CA ILE A 16 3.79 -6.46 -19.61
C ILE A 16 3.16 -7.25 -20.75
N LEU A 17 3.08 -6.63 -21.93
CA LEU A 17 2.58 -7.25 -23.15
C LEU A 17 3.67 -7.32 -24.20
N ILE A 18 3.71 -8.41 -24.96
CA ILE A 18 4.47 -8.54 -26.21
C ILE A 18 3.45 -8.91 -27.29
N ASP A 19 3.43 -8.16 -28.40
CA ASP A 19 2.49 -8.37 -29.51
C ASP A 19 1.02 -8.47 -29.06
N GLY A 20 0.62 -7.66 -28.08
CA GLY A 20 -0.74 -7.65 -27.51
C GLY A 20 -1.06 -8.83 -26.59
N SER A 21 -0.11 -9.74 -26.36
CA SER A 21 -0.27 -10.87 -25.43
C SER A 21 0.38 -10.56 -24.08
N PRO A 22 -0.34 -10.68 -22.94
CA PRO A 22 0.25 -10.49 -21.63
C PRO A 22 1.25 -11.62 -21.32
N ILE A 23 2.49 -11.25 -21.07
CA ILE A 23 3.58 -12.19 -20.71
C ILE A 23 3.91 -12.17 -19.22
N GLY A 24 3.37 -11.19 -18.48
CA GLY A 24 3.60 -11.06 -17.04
C GLY A 24 3.11 -9.72 -16.49
N TYR A 25 3.50 -9.42 -15.26
CA TYR A 25 3.21 -8.15 -14.60
C TYR A 25 4.34 -7.77 -13.62
N LEU A 26 4.45 -6.48 -13.35
CA LEU A 26 5.29 -5.88 -12.31
C LEU A 26 4.40 -5.30 -11.21
N THR A 27 4.89 -5.37 -9.97
CA THR A 27 4.25 -4.73 -8.82
C THR A 27 5.11 -3.58 -8.33
N ILE A 28 4.53 -2.40 -8.17
CA ILE A 28 5.17 -1.21 -7.62
C ILE A 28 4.48 -0.89 -6.30
N THR A 29 5.26 -0.63 -5.26
CA THR A 29 4.74 -0.24 -3.94
C THR A 29 5.53 0.93 -3.41
N ASP A 30 4.84 1.86 -2.76
CA ASP A 30 5.52 2.89 -1.98
C ASP A 30 6.01 2.28 -0.68
N LYS A 31 7.29 2.46 -0.39
CA LYS A 31 7.87 1.99 0.87
C LYS A 31 7.44 2.94 1.99
N ILE A 32 6.81 2.40 3.03
CA ILE A 32 6.57 3.13 4.26
C ILE A 32 7.91 3.49 4.90
N LYS A 33 8.07 4.75 5.30
CA LYS A 33 9.30 5.19 5.99
C LYS A 33 9.29 4.61 7.40
N ASP A 34 10.39 4.01 7.82
CA ASP A 34 10.54 3.48 9.19
C ASP A 34 10.26 4.55 10.26
N SER A 35 10.57 5.82 9.96
CA SER A 35 10.28 6.97 10.82
C SER A 35 8.79 7.23 11.02
N SER A 36 7.93 6.87 10.06
CA SER A 36 6.49 7.13 10.13
C SER A 36 5.82 6.30 11.23
N LYS A 37 6.24 5.04 11.39
CA LYS A 37 5.74 4.14 12.44
C LYS A 37 6.05 4.70 13.83
N ASN A 38 7.32 5.04 14.06
CA ASN A 38 7.76 5.62 15.33
C ASN A 38 7.02 6.93 15.65
N ALA A 39 6.82 7.81 14.66
CA ALA A 39 6.09 9.06 14.86
C ALA A 39 4.62 8.83 15.23
N ILE A 40 3.95 7.86 14.59
CA ILE A 40 2.57 7.49 14.93
C ILE A 40 2.49 6.93 16.35
N ASP A 41 3.42 6.04 16.72
CA ASP A 41 3.48 5.46 18.06
C ASP A 41 3.66 6.53 19.14
N GLU A 42 4.56 7.50 18.94
CA GLU A 42 4.78 8.61 19.88
C GLU A 42 3.53 9.49 20.04
N LEU A 43 2.82 9.75 18.95
CA LEU A 43 1.58 10.54 18.97
C LEU A 43 0.45 9.78 19.69
N LEU A 44 0.31 8.47 19.45
CA LEU A 44 -0.67 7.63 20.15
C LEU A 44 -0.36 7.56 21.66
N GLN A 45 0.92 7.41 22.04
CA GLN A 45 1.35 7.46 23.43
C GLN A 45 1.09 8.81 24.10
N SER A 46 1.06 9.87 23.31
CA SER A 46 0.70 11.23 23.75
C SER A 46 -0.83 11.45 23.83
N ASN A 47 -1.64 10.40 23.69
CA ASN A 47 -3.11 10.44 23.64
C ASN A 47 -3.66 11.33 22.51
N ILE A 48 -2.94 11.43 21.40
CA ILE A 48 -3.40 12.15 20.20
C ILE A 48 -4.12 11.17 19.29
N ASN A 49 -5.33 11.53 18.86
CA ASN A 49 -6.08 10.75 17.89
C ASN A 49 -5.53 10.98 16.49
N ILE A 50 -5.30 9.88 15.76
CA ILE A 50 -4.72 9.90 14.42
C ILE A 50 -5.75 9.36 13.42
N PHE A 51 -5.87 10.04 12.28
CA PHE A 51 -6.75 9.63 11.20
C PHE A 51 -5.98 9.65 9.88
N MET A 52 -6.05 8.55 9.12
CA MET A 52 -5.52 8.49 7.77
C MET A 52 -6.55 9.03 6.78
N LEU A 53 -6.14 10.01 5.97
CA LEU A 53 -6.92 10.55 4.86
C LEU A 53 -6.15 10.26 3.58
N THR A 54 -6.69 9.40 2.71
CA THR A 54 -6.10 9.06 1.42
C THR A 54 -7.17 9.00 0.33
N GLY A 55 -6.77 9.28 -0.91
CA GLY A 55 -7.58 9.08 -2.10
C GLY A 55 -7.48 7.66 -2.67
N ASP A 56 -6.66 6.79 -2.06
CA ASP A 56 -6.52 5.41 -2.48
C ASP A 56 -7.78 4.59 -2.23
N ASN A 57 -7.88 3.45 -2.92
CA ASN A 57 -8.96 2.52 -2.67
C ASN A 57 -8.87 1.90 -1.26
N ALA A 58 -10.00 1.38 -0.76
CA ALA A 58 -10.10 0.87 0.60
C ALA A 58 -9.13 -0.29 0.93
N GLY A 59 -8.78 -1.12 -0.06
CA GLY A 59 -7.84 -2.23 0.14
C GLY A 59 -6.42 -1.72 0.38
N THR A 60 -5.94 -0.83 -0.50
CA THR A 60 -4.65 -0.15 -0.36
C THR A 60 -4.56 0.63 0.94
N ALA A 61 -5.57 1.46 1.23
CA ALA A 61 -5.60 2.27 2.44
C ALA A 61 -5.53 1.41 3.71
N LYS A 62 -6.29 0.30 3.74
CA LYS A 62 -6.25 -0.64 4.86
C LYS A 62 -4.89 -1.32 5.00
N ALA A 63 -4.28 -1.77 3.90
CA ALA A 63 -2.97 -2.40 3.94
C ALA A 63 -1.91 -1.46 4.52
N VAL A 64 -1.89 -0.18 4.10
CA VAL A 64 -0.97 0.84 4.64
C VAL A 64 -1.26 1.12 6.11
N ALA A 65 -2.54 1.24 6.49
CA ALA A 65 -2.93 1.49 7.87
C ALA A 65 -2.61 0.31 8.82
N ASP A 66 -2.64 -0.93 8.33
CA ASP A 66 -2.27 -2.11 9.12
C ASP A 66 -0.74 -2.26 9.27
N GLU A 67 0.05 -1.64 8.38
CA GLU A 67 1.52 -1.69 8.42
C GLU A 67 2.15 -0.60 9.31
N LEU A 68 1.48 0.57 9.38
CA LEU A 68 1.80 1.67 10.30
C LEU A 68 1.50 1.28 11.74
#